data_AF-A0A6G4J6W1-F1
#
_entry.id   AF-A0A6G4J6W1-F1
#
_cell.length_a   1.000
_cell.length_b   1.000
_cell.length_c   1.000
_cell.angle_alpha   90.00
_cell.angle_beta   90.00
_cell.angle_gamma   90.00
#
_symmetry.space_group_name_H-M   'P 1'
#
loop_
_entity.id
_entity.type
_entity.pdbx_description
1 polymer ?
#
loop_
_entity_poly.entity_id
_entity_poly.type
_entity_poly.pdbx_seq_one_letter_code
_entity_poly.pdbx_strand_id
1 'polypeptide(L)' 'MLSFQLLFSLFVIALIIALISGLLFLAPVMPMRYIKLHLYILVMPVLFAVIGFFGIHGQHVLGPFK' A
#
# COMPACT_ATOMS: atom_id res chain seq x y z
N MET A 1 -11.63 7.36 16.10
CA MET A 1 -11.99 6.78 14.79
C MET A 1 -10.92 7.21 13.80
N LEU A 2 -10.21 6.26 13.18
CA LEU A 2 -9.27 6.61 12.11
C LEU A 2 -10.10 7.09 10.91
N SER A 3 -9.86 8.30 10.41
CA SER A 3 -10.65 8.83 9.29
C SER A 3 -10.29 8.09 7.99
N PHE A 4 -11.29 7.87 7.12
CA PHE A 4 -11.06 7.26 5.80
C PHE A 4 -9.97 7.99 5.02
N GLN A 5 -9.97 9.32 5.07
CA GLN A 5 -9.04 10.17 4.35
C GLN A 5 -7.59 9.98 4.83
N LEU A 6 -7.38 9.77 6.13
CA LEU A 6 -6.07 9.47 6.70
C LEU A 6 -5.61 8.08 6.27
N LEU A 7 -6.48 7.08 6.37
CA LEU A 7 -6.15 5.71 5.95
C LEU A 7 -5.84 5.62 4.45
N PHE A 8 -6.62 6.29 3.61
CA PHE A 8 -6.39 6.37 2.17
C PHE A 8 -5.04 7.06 1.86
N SER A 9 -4.73 8.15 2.57
CA SER A 9 -3.43 8.82 2.43
C SER A 9 -2.26 7.88 2.79
N LEU A 10 -2.38 7.13 3.89
CA LEU A 10 -1.38 6.14 4.30
C LEU A 10 -1.23 5.02 3.27
N PHE A 11 -2.34 4.53 2.71
CA PHE A 11 -2.33 3.55 1.64
C PHE A 11 -1.56 4.06 0.42
N VAL A 12 -1.87 5.27 -0.06
CA VAL A 12 -1.20 5.86 -1.24
C VAL A 12 0.29 6.07 -0.98
N ILE A 13 0.67 6.58 0.20
CA ILE A 13 2.08 6.76 0.56
C ILE A 13 2.81 5.41 0.59
N ALA A 14 2.24 4.40 1.24
CA ALA A 14 2.83 3.06 1.30
C ALA A 14 2.96 2.42 -0.09
N LEU A 15 1.98 2.65 -0.98
CA LEU A 15 2.02 2.18 -2.36
C LEU A 15 3.14 2.86 -3.17
N ILE A 16 3.31 4.18 -3.03
CA ILE A 16 4.40 4.92 -3.68
C ILE A 16 5.76 4.38 -3.21
N ILE A 17 5.94 4.16 -1.91
CA ILE A 17 7.19 3.61 -1.36
C ILE A 17 7.44 2.20 -1.90
N ALA A 18 6.40 1.36 -1.97
CA ALA A 18 6.51 0.02 -2.55
C ALA A 18 6.88 0.07 -4.04
N LEU A 19 6.30 0.98 -4.82
CA LEU A 19 6.64 1.19 -6.23
C LEU A 19 8.11 1.61 -6.38
N ILE A 20 8.56 2.63 -5.65
CA ILE A 20 9.96 3.09 -5.70
C ILE A 20 10.91 1.96 -5.33
N SER A 21 10.58 1.18 -4.29
CA SER A 21 11.37 0.02 -3.89
C SER A 21 11.37 -1.08 -4.96
N GLY A 22 10.26 -1.28 -5.67
CA GLY A 22 10.17 -2.22 -6.80
C GLY A 22 10.94 -1.75 -8.03
N LEU A 23 11.12 -0.45 -8.22
CA LEU A 23 11.94 0.08 -9.31
C LEU A 23 13.42 -0.27 -9.14
N LEU A 24 13.92 -0.31 -7.89
CA LEU A 24 15.30 -0.75 -7.66
C LEU A 24 15.51 -2.22 -8.08
N PHE A 25 14.47 -3.05 -8.06
CA PHE A 25 14.52 -4.46 -8.48
C PHE A 25 14.88 -4.68 -9.95
N LEU A 26 14.84 -3.65 -10.79
CA LEU A 26 15.30 -3.72 -12.18
C LEU A 26 16.83 -3.90 -12.29
N ALA A 27 17.57 -3.78 -11.19
CA ALA A 27 19.00 -4.07 -11.18
C ALA A 27 19.28 -5.56 -11.49
N PRO A 28 20.29 -5.87 -12.32
CA PRO A 28 20.56 -7.24 -12.80
C PRO A 28 21.01 -8.20 -11.70
N VAL A 29 21.52 -7.69 -10.58
CA VAL A 29 21.90 -8.48 -9.42
C VAL A 29 21.41 -7.77 -8.17
N MET A 30 20.58 -8.45 -7.38
CA MET A 30 20.10 -7.95 -6.10
C MET A 30 20.43 -8.90 -4.95
N PRO A 31 20.89 -8.37 -3.81
CA PRO A 31 21.10 -9.19 -2.63
C PRO A 31 19.76 -9.68 -2.08
N MET A 32 19.70 -10.95 -1.69
CA MET A 32 18.50 -11.58 -1.11
C MET A 32 17.92 -10.81 0.09
N ARG A 33 18.75 -10.09 0.84
CA ARG A 33 18.32 -9.22 1.94
C ARG A 33 17.42 -8.07 1.46
N TYR A 34 17.70 -7.49 0.30
CA TYR A 34 16.88 -6.43 -0.29
C TYR A 34 15.52 -6.99 -0.74
N ILE A 35 15.50 -8.18 -1.34
CA ILE A 35 14.28 -8.88 -1.74
C ILE A 35 13.33 -9.06 -0.56
N LYS A 36 13.86 -9.54 0.57
CA LYS A 36 13.07 -9.68 1.82
C LYS A 36 12.53 -8.34 2.32
N LEU A 37 13.36 -7.29 2.30
CA LEU A 37 12.94 -5.95 2.71
C LEU A 37 11.81 -5.41 1.83
N HIS A 38 11.94 -5.54 0.51
CA HIS A 38 10.92 -5.11 -0.44
C HIS A 38 9.60 -5.84 -0.21
N LEU A 39 9.64 -7.15 0.04
CA LEU A 39 8.45 -7.93 0.40
C LEU A 39 7.77 -7.40 1.67
N TYR A 40 8.53 -7.01 2.71
CA TYR A 40 7.94 -6.39 3.90
C TYR A 40 7.28 -5.04 3.59
N ILE A 41 7.90 -4.22 2.75
CA ILE A 41 7.35 -2.93 2.30
C ILE A 41 6.07 -3.15 1.49
N LEU A 42 6.05 -4.16 0.60
CA LEU A 42 4.91 -4.48 -0.25
C LEU A 42 3.66 -4.90 0.55
N VAL A 43 3.84 -5.50 1.72
CA VAL A 43 2.73 -5.90 2.60
C VAL A 43 2.02 -4.69 3.22
N MET A 44 2.71 -3.57 3.43
CA MET A 44 2.13 -2.37 4.07
C MET A 44 0.91 -1.80 3.35
N PRO A 45 0.93 -1.52 2.02
CA PRO A 45 -0.26 -1.05 1.32
C PRO A 45 -1.40 -2.09 1.36
N VAL A 46 -1.09 -3.39 1.34
CA VAL A 46 -2.11 -4.45 1.47
C VAL A 46 -2.79 -4.39 2.84
N LEU A 47 -2.03 -4.20 3.92
CA LEU A 47 -2.57 -4.06 5.27
C LEU A 47 -3.50 -2.85 5.37
N PHE A 48 -3.09 -1.68 4.85
CA PHE A 48 -3.95 -0.50 4.85
C PHE A 48 -5.22 -0.69 4.03
N ALA A 49 -5.14 -1.38 2.88
CA ALA A 49 -6.31 -1.71 2.08
C ALA A 49 -7.30 -2.61 2.82
N VAL A 50 -6.81 -3.67 3.49
CA VAL A 50 -7.63 -4.59 4.29
C VAL A 50 -8.28 -3.86 5.47
N ILE A 51 -7.52 -3.04 6.19
CA ILE A 51 -8.03 -2.23 7.30
C ILE A 51 -9.11 -1.26 6.79
N GLY A 52 -8.95 -0.68 5.61
CA GLY A 52 -9.94 0.23 5.02
C GLY A 52 -11.20 -0.47 4.59
N PHE A 53 -11.05 -1.65 4.00
CA PHE A 53 -12.16 -2.48 3.56
C PHE A 53 -13.04 -2.92 4.74
N PHE A 54 -12.45 -3.37 5.85
CA PHE A 54 -13.21 -3.85 7.01
C PHE A 54 -13.54 -2.77 8.04
N GLY A 55 -12.71 -1.73 8.15
CA GLY A 55 -12.83 -0.70 9.19
C GLY A 55 -13.82 0.42 8.87
N ILE A 56 -14.23 0.59 7.61
CA ILE A 56 -15.06 1.71 7.19
C ILE A 56 -16.49 1.22 6.97
N HIS A 57 -17.29 1.36 8.02
CA HIS A 57 -18.73 1.09 7.99
C HIS A 57 -19.44 2.30 7.39
N GLY A 58 -19.37 2.45 6.07
CA GLY A 58 -20.00 3.53 5.35
C GLY A 58 -19.62 3.44 3.88
N GLN A 59 -20.60 3.24 3.01
CA GLN A 59 -20.37 3.09 1.57
C GLN A 59 -19.91 4.41 0.96
N HIS A 60 -18.63 4.71 1.07
CA HIS A 60 -17.97 5.69 0.22
C HIS A 60 -17.62 4.99 -1.09
N VAL A 61 -18.57 5.04 -2.04
CA VAL A 61 -18.35 4.62 -3.42
C VAL A 61 -17.29 5.54 -4.02
N LEU A 62 -16.09 5.00 -4.29
CA LEU A 62 -14.98 5.69 -4.95
C LEU A 62 -15.00 5.51 -6.48
N GLY A 63 -16.16 5.17 -7.04
CA GLY A 63 -16.36 5.01 -8.48
C GLY A 63 -17.01 6.25 -9.12
N PRO A 64 -16.79 6.49 -10.42
CA PRO A 64 -17.46 7.57 -11.15
C PRO A 64 -18.97 7.33 -11.34
N PHE A 65 -19.44 6.12 -11.06
CA PHE A 65 -20.84 5.74 -11.18
C PHE A 65 -21.39 5.46 -9.78
N LYS A 66 -22.32 6.32 -9.36
CA LYS A 66 -23.23 6.08 -8.23
C LYS A 66 -24.27 5.05 -8.61
#